data_AF-A0A4U1FCZ3-F1
#
_entry.id   AF-A0A4U1FCZ3-F1
#
_cell.length_a   1.000
_cell.length_b   1.000
_cell.length_c   1.000
_cell.angle_alpha   90.00
_cell.angle_beta   90.00
_cell.angle_gamma   90.00
#
_symmetry.space_group_name_H-M   'P 1'
#
loop_
_entity.id
_entity.type
_entity.pdbx_description
1 polymer ?
#
loop_
_entity_poly.entity_id
_entity_poly.type
_entity_poly.pdbx_seq_one_letter_code
_entity_poly.pdbx_strand_id
1 'polypeptide(L)'
;RSIRSFANDDRHVMVKHSTIYPSPEELEAVQNMVSTVECALKHVSDWLDETNKGTKAEGETEVKKDEAVDSYSKDQGGRTLCGVMRIGLVAKGLLIKDDMDLELVLMCKDKPTETLLNTVKDNLPIQIQKLTEEKYQVEQCVDEASIIIRNTKEPTLTLKVAMKDPPDLLDRQKCLNALASLRHAKWFQARANGLKSCVIVLRILRDLCNRVPTWAPLKGWPLELICEKSIGTCNRPLGAGEALRRVMECLASGILLPGGPGLHDPCERDPTDALSYMTIQQKEDITHSAQHALRLSAFGQIYKVLEMDPLPSSKPFQKYSWSVTDKE
;
A
#
# COMPACT_ATOMS: atom_id res chain seq x y z
N ARG A 1 -37.05 1.58 12.99
CA ARG A 1 -36.37 2.43 11.98
C ARG A 1 -36.24 1.59 10.71
N SER A 2 -36.82 2.02 9.60
CA SER A 2 -36.67 1.32 8.31
C SER A 2 -35.19 1.19 7.98
N ILE A 3 -34.71 -0.04 7.77
CA ILE A 3 -33.34 -0.33 7.36
C ILE A 3 -33.15 0.33 5.99
N ARG A 4 -32.47 1.47 5.96
CA ARG A 4 -32.14 2.14 4.71
C ARG A 4 -31.29 1.17 3.90
N SER A 5 -31.77 0.80 2.71
CA SER A 5 -30.97 -0.01 1.79
C SER A 5 -29.73 0.77 1.37
N PHE A 6 -28.55 0.19 1.59
CA PHE A 6 -27.27 0.74 1.11
C PHE A 6 -27.02 0.47 -0.38
N ALA A 7 -27.97 -0.13 -1.11
CA ALA A 7 -27.80 -0.46 -2.52
C ALA A 7 -27.46 0.77 -3.38
N ASN A 8 -28.00 1.95 -3.04
CA ASN A 8 -27.63 3.18 -3.74
C ASN A 8 -26.19 3.62 -3.42
N ASP A 9 -25.78 3.52 -2.16
CA ASP A 9 -24.43 3.87 -1.72
C ASP A 9 -23.40 2.90 -2.36
N ASP A 10 -23.71 1.61 -2.39
CA ASP A 10 -22.91 0.58 -3.08
C ASP A 10 -22.71 0.92 -4.56
N ARG A 11 -23.78 1.30 -5.29
CA ARG A 11 -23.66 1.69 -6.71
C ARG A 11 -22.72 2.86 -6.92
N HIS A 12 -22.83 3.90 -6.10
CA HIS A 12 -21.94 5.08 -6.22
C HIS A 12 -20.49 4.72 -5.92
N VAL A 13 -20.25 3.94 -4.86
CA VAL A 13 -18.90 3.48 -4.51
C VAL A 13 -18.30 2.63 -5.63
N MET A 14 -19.06 1.69 -6.19
CA MET A 14 -18.57 0.84 -7.28
C MET A 14 -18.31 1.62 -8.57
N VAL A 15 -19.16 2.57 -8.93
CA VAL A 15 -18.93 3.43 -10.10
C VAL A 15 -17.68 4.29 -9.88
N LYS A 16 -17.56 4.96 -8.73
CA LYS A 16 -16.35 5.73 -8.40
C LYS A 16 -15.11 4.84 -8.44
N HIS A 17 -15.17 3.65 -7.87
CA HIS A 17 -14.07 2.69 -7.89
C HIS A 17 -13.63 2.35 -9.32
N SER A 18 -14.57 2.06 -10.23
CA SER A 18 -14.26 1.81 -11.63
C SER A 18 -13.63 3.02 -12.33
N THR A 19 -14.02 4.25 -11.97
CA THR A 19 -13.43 5.47 -12.58
C THR A 19 -11.98 5.70 -12.17
N ILE A 20 -11.60 5.30 -10.95
CA ILE A 20 -10.24 5.48 -10.40
C ILE A 20 -9.38 4.22 -10.51
N TYR A 21 -9.94 3.09 -10.91
CA TYR A 21 -9.19 1.85 -11.06
C TYR A 21 -8.29 1.93 -12.31
N PRO A 22 -7.02 1.50 -12.24
CA PRO A 22 -6.15 1.54 -13.40
C PRO A 22 -6.70 0.71 -14.56
N SER A 23 -6.39 1.12 -15.79
CA SER A 23 -6.79 0.38 -16.98
C SER A 23 -6.08 -0.98 -17.07
N PRO A 24 -6.62 -1.95 -17.83
CA PRO A 24 -5.94 -3.22 -18.05
C PRO A 24 -4.51 -3.05 -18.60
N GLU A 25 -4.31 -2.08 -19.50
CA GLU A 25 -3.01 -1.76 -20.09
C GLU A 25 -2.02 -1.20 -19.06
N GLU A 26 -2.49 -0.32 -18.15
CA GLU A 26 -1.67 0.20 -17.04
C GLU A 26 -1.25 -0.93 -16.09
N LEU A 27 -2.18 -1.81 -15.73
CA LEU A 27 -1.90 -2.97 -14.86
C LEU A 27 -0.92 -3.95 -15.51
N GLU A 28 -1.07 -4.19 -16.81
CA GLU A 28 -0.15 -5.02 -17.58
C GLU A 28 1.24 -4.41 -17.64
N ALA A 29 1.36 -3.09 -17.87
CA ALA A 29 2.63 -2.37 -17.84
C ALA A 29 3.33 -2.47 -16.48
N VAL A 30 2.58 -2.30 -15.38
CA VAL A 30 3.08 -2.47 -14.01
C VAL A 30 3.56 -3.91 -13.77
N GLN A 31 2.77 -4.92 -14.15
CA GLN A 31 3.12 -6.32 -13.96
C GLN A 31 4.34 -6.72 -14.80
N ASN A 32 4.43 -6.24 -16.03
CA ASN A 32 5.58 -6.46 -16.92
C ASN A 32 6.85 -5.86 -16.32
N MET A 33 6.83 -4.57 -15.96
CA MET A 33 7.98 -3.92 -15.34
C MET A 33 8.44 -4.62 -14.05
N VAL A 34 7.50 -4.93 -13.15
CA VAL A 34 7.81 -5.60 -11.88
C VAL A 34 8.39 -6.99 -12.13
N SER A 35 7.78 -7.79 -13.00
CA SER A 35 8.25 -9.16 -13.28
C SER A 35 9.60 -9.18 -14.01
N THR A 36 9.84 -8.26 -14.95
CA THR A 36 11.14 -8.10 -15.61
C THR A 36 12.22 -7.75 -14.60
N VAL A 37 11.98 -6.79 -13.71
CA VAL A 37 12.97 -6.40 -12.70
C VAL A 37 13.18 -7.49 -11.64
N GLU A 38 12.13 -8.19 -11.21
CA GLU A 38 12.25 -9.35 -10.31
C GLU A 38 13.16 -10.44 -10.91
N CYS A 39 12.94 -10.77 -12.19
CA CYS A 39 13.75 -11.75 -12.92
C CYS A 39 15.19 -11.26 -13.13
N ALA A 40 15.38 -9.98 -13.48
CA ALA A 40 16.70 -9.38 -13.64
C ALA A 40 17.50 -9.38 -12.32
N LEU A 41 16.86 -9.02 -11.21
CA LEU A 41 17.48 -9.06 -9.87
C LEU A 41 17.83 -10.50 -9.45
N LYS A 42 17.01 -11.48 -9.83
CA LYS A 42 17.35 -12.89 -9.66
C LYS A 42 18.63 -13.26 -10.44
N HIS A 43 18.75 -12.82 -11.70
CA HIS A 43 19.98 -13.05 -12.48
C HIS A 43 21.20 -12.32 -11.90
N VAL A 44 21.02 -11.12 -11.35
CA VAL A 44 22.08 -10.41 -10.62
C VAL A 44 22.52 -11.23 -9.39
N SER A 45 21.57 -11.80 -8.64
CA SER A 45 21.87 -12.70 -7.52
C SER A 45 22.66 -13.92 -7.95
N ASP A 46 22.23 -14.60 -9.01
CA ASP A 46 22.89 -15.81 -9.49
C ASP A 46 24.33 -15.50 -9.98
N TRP A 47 24.55 -14.36 -10.66
CA TRP A 47 25.88 -13.87 -11.06
C TRP A 47 26.78 -13.51 -9.87
N LEU A 48 26.24 -12.85 -8.83
CA LEU A 48 26.99 -12.52 -7.62
C LEU A 48 27.49 -13.78 -6.92
N ASP A 49 26.65 -14.81 -6.86
CA ASP A 49 26.99 -16.07 -6.21
C ASP A 49 28.05 -16.87 -7.00
N GLU A 50 28.00 -16.84 -8.34
CA GLU A 50 29.03 -17.43 -9.21
C GLU A 50 30.38 -16.73 -9.03
N THR A 51 30.38 -15.40 -9.02
CA THR A 51 31.59 -14.59 -8.83
C THR A 51 32.24 -14.86 -7.47
N ASN A 52 31.43 -14.94 -6.41
CA ASN A 52 31.91 -15.22 -5.05
C ASN A 52 32.42 -16.66 -4.85
N LYS A 53 31.90 -17.63 -5.61
CA LYS A 53 32.42 -19.02 -5.61
C LYS A 53 33.79 -19.11 -6.28
N GLY A 54 34.02 -18.32 -7.34
CA GLY A 54 35.32 -18.24 -8.00
C GLY A 54 36.44 -17.67 -7.12
N THR A 55 36.10 -16.80 -6.15
CA THR A 55 37.08 -16.17 -5.24
C THR A 55 37.37 -16.99 -3.98
N LYS A 56 36.48 -17.91 -3.57
CA LYS A 56 36.61 -18.70 -2.33
C LYS A 56 37.40 -20.01 -2.47
N ALA A 57 37.90 -20.34 -3.65
CA ALA A 57 38.67 -21.56 -3.88
C ALA A 57 40.10 -21.55 -3.28
N GLU A 58 40.54 -20.48 -2.61
CA GLU A 58 41.92 -20.36 -2.06
C GLU A 58 42.03 -20.13 -0.54
N GLY A 59 41.00 -20.37 0.28
CA GLY A 59 41.18 -20.24 1.73
C GLY A 59 40.02 -20.65 2.59
N GLU A 60 39.94 -21.93 2.96
CA GLU A 60 39.13 -22.39 4.08
C GLU A 60 39.90 -22.25 5.39
N THR A 61 39.28 -21.62 6.40
CA THR A 61 39.39 -22.10 7.77
C THR A 61 38.09 -21.81 8.52
N GLU A 62 37.42 -22.87 8.97
CA GLU A 62 36.19 -22.84 9.75
C GLU A 62 36.40 -22.23 11.15
N VAL A 63 35.46 -21.42 11.62
CA VAL A 63 35.14 -21.33 13.05
C VAL A 63 33.62 -21.24 13.23
N LYS A 64 33.08 -22.21 13.97
CA LYS A 64 31.68 -22.27 14.44
C LYS A 64 31.43 -21.25 15.57
N LYS A 65 30.27 -20.60 15.55
CA LYS A 65 29.47 -20.41 16.77
C LYS A 65 28.00 -20.09 16.49
N ASP A 66 27.15 -20.72 17.28
CA ASP A 66 25.69 -20.66 17.34
C ASP A 66 25.16 -19.29 17.82
N GLU A 67 23.97 -18.88 17.34
CA GLU A 67 22.74 -18.80 18.14
C GLU A 67 21.49 -18.28 17.36
N ALA A 68 20.34 -18.92 17.68
CA ALA A 68 18.93 -18.52 17.53
C ALA A 68 18.37 -18.13 16.13
N VAL A 69 17.79 -19.13 15.46
CA VAL A 69 17.09 -19.05 14.17
C VAL A 69 15.60 -18.79 14.39
N ASP A 70 15.11 -17.67 13.86
CA ASP A 70 13.71 -17.49 13.47
C ASP A 70 13.49 -18.19 12.13
N SER A 71 12.44 -19.01 12.04
CA SER A 71 12.31 -20.09 11.07
C SER A 71 11.99 -19.63 9.64
N TYR A 72 13.02 -19.38 8.82
CA TYR A 72 12.88 -19.31 7.34
C TYR A 72 14.09 -19.89 6.56
N SER A 73 15.04 -20.53 7.22
CA SER A 73 16.26 -21.08 6.60
C SER A 73 16.18 -22.59 6.38
N LYS A 74 15.30 -23.01 5.48
CA LYS A 74 15.45 -24.29 4.76
C LYS A 74 15.27 -23.99 3.28
N ASP A 75 16.39 -23.62 2.64
CA ASP A 75 16.79 -23.96 1.24
C ASP A 75 17.68 -22.89 0.56
N GLN A 76 18.03 -21.78 1.22
CA GLN A 76 18.90 -20.74 0.66
C GLN A 76 20.34 -20.87 1.17
N GLY A 77 21.09 -21.82 0.62
CA GLY A 77 22.52 -21.95 0.88
C GLY A 77 23.31 -20.71 0.42
N GLY A 78 23.90 -19.97 1.36
CA GLY A 78 25.04 -19.07 1.13
C GLY A 78 24.86 -17.83 0.24
N ARG A 79 23.70 -17.58 -0.36
CA ARG A 79 23.49 -16.49 -1.33
C ARG A 79 23.64 -15.11 -0.71
N THR A 80 24.24 -14.17 -1.47
CA THR A 80 24.42 -12.77 -1.01
C THR A 80 23.08 -12.02 -1.02
N LEU A 81 22.29 -12.19 -2.09
CA LEU A 81 20.93 -11.69 -2.20
C LEU A 81 19.95 -12.84 -1.88
N CYS A 82 19.08 -12.63 -0.90
CA CYS A 82 18.15 -13.66 -0.42
C CYS A 82 16.83 -13.67 -1.20
N GLY A 83 16.47 -12.55 -1.83
CA GLY A 83 15.27 -12.47 -2.66
C GLY A 83 14.73 -11.06 -2.79
N VAL A 84 13.72 -10.92 -3.66
CA VAL A 84 13.00 -9.68 -3.92
C VAL A 84 11.56 -9.86 -3.48
N MET A 85 11.01 -8.86 -2.80
CA MET A 85 9.60 -8.87 -2.40
C MET A 85 8.91 -7.60 -2.86
N ARG A 86 7.68 -7.76 -3.37
CA ARG A 86 6.78 -6.62 -3.62
C ARG A 86 6.38 -6.01 -2.29
N ILE A 87 6.41 -4.68 -2.19
CA ILE A 87 5.90 -3.92 -1.05
C ILE A 87 4.96 -2.80 -1.54
N GLY A 88 4.53 -1.92 -0.65
CA GLY A 88 3.74 -0.75 -1.00
C GLY A 88 2.41 -1.09 -1.69
N LEU A 89 2.05 -0.27 -2.68
CA LEU A 89 0.75 -0.36 -3.37
C LEU A 89 0.62 -1.62 -4.23
N VAL A 90 1.72 -2.04 -4.87
CA VAL A 90 1.76 -3.22 -5.74
C VAL A 90 1.44 -4.48 -4.92
N ALA A 91 2.13 -4.66 -3.80
CA ALA A 91 1.93 -5.82 -2.94
C ALA A 91 0.54 -5.88 -2.33
N LYS A 92 -0.07 -4.72 -2.06
CA LYS A 92 -1.38 -4.60 -1.42
C LYS A 92 -2.54 -4.56 -2.42
N GLY A 93 -2.25 -4.53 -3.72
CA GLY A 93 -3.25 -4.35 -4.77
C GLY A 93 -4.00 -3.03 -4.61
N LEU A 94 -3.35 -1.96 -4.16
CA LEU A 94 -4.02 -0.70 -3.84
C LEU A 94 -3.92 0.35 -4.94
N LEU A 95 -3.22 0.07 -6.05
CA LEU A 95 -3.05 0.99 -7.17
C LEU A 95 -4.38 1.62 -7.64
N ILE A 96 -4.34 2.92 -7.85
CA ILE A 96 -5.36 3.75 -8.51
C ILE A 96 -4.72 4.43 -9.71
N LYS A 97 -5.53 5.01 -10.61
CA LYS A 97 -5.04 5.74 -11.78
C LYS A 97 -4.00 6.77 -11.39
N ASP A 98 -3.05 6.97 -12.29
CA ASP A 98 -1.92 7.88 -12.14
C ASP A 98 -0.91 7.51 -11.03
N ASP A 99 -1.06 6.37 -10.35
CA ASP A 99 0.00 5.84 -9.47
C ASP A 99 1.18 5.37 -10.32
N MET A 100 2.23 6.20 -10.41
CA MET A 100 3.45 5.91 -11.18
C MET A 100 4.56 5.27 -10.33
N ASP A 101 4.45 5.36 -9.01
CA ASP A 101 5.47 4.90 -8.07
C ASP A 101 5.19 3.46 -7.61
N LEU A 102 6.15 2.58 -7.90
CA LEU A 102 6.13 1.17 -7.58
C LEU A 102 7.29 0.86 -6.63
N GLU A 103 7.12 -0.14 -5.76
CA GLU A 103 8.11 -0.43 -4.72
C GLU A 103 8.39 -1.93 -4.57
N LEU A 104 9.68 -2.26 -4.54
CA LEU A 104 10.22 -3.57 -4.17
C LEU A 104 11.21 -3.41 -3.01
N VAL A 105 11.39 -4.48 -2.25
CA VAL A 105 12.49 -4.60 -1.28
C VAL A 105 13.41 -5.75 -1.69
N LEU A 106 14.70 -5.45 -1.78
CA LEU A 106 15.75 -6.44 -2.02
C LEU A 106 16.34 -6.88 -0.69
N MET A 107 16.19 -8.15 -0.38
CA MET A 107 16.71 -8.76 0.85
C MET A 107 18.14 -9.22 0.62
N CYS A 108 19.04 -8.79 1.49
CA CYS A 108 20.44 -9.20 1.52
C CYS A 108 20.69 -10.07 2.75
N LYS A 109 21.62 -11.02 2.64
CA LYS A 109 22.04 -11.86 3.76
C LYS A 109 22.80 -11.04 4.80
N ASP A 110 23.81 -10.33 4.31
CA ASP A 110 24.61 -9.41 5.08
C ASP A 110 24.11 -7.97 4.86
N LYS A 111 24.52 -7.07 5.76
CA LYS A 111 24.14 -5.66 5.69
C LYS A 111 24.62 -5.04 4.37
N PRO A 112 23.74 -4.41 3.56
CA PRO A 112 24.06 -3.87 2.26
C PRO A 112 25.03 -2.71 2.40
N THR A 113 26.07 -2.74 1.58
CA THR A 113 27.09 -1.71 1.48
C THR A 113 26.86 -0.85 0.24
N GLU A 114 27.47 0.33 0.18
CA GLU A 114 27.50 1.14 -1.03
C GLU A 114 28.11 0.37 -2.21
N THR A 115 29.09 -0.50 -1.97
CA THR A 115 29.68 -1.38 -2.99
C THR A 115 28.67 -2.37 -3.56
N LEU A 116 27.80 -2.94 -2.71
CA LEU A 116 26.73 -3.82 -3.17
C LEU A 116 25.70 -3.05 -3.99
N LEU A 117 25.32 -1.85 -3.56
CA LEU A 117 24.39 -0.98 -4.29
C LEU A 117 24.93 -0.62 -5.68
N ASN A 118 26.19 -0.19 -5.76
CA ASN A 118 26.89 0.09 -7.02
C ASN A 118 26.92 -1.16 -7.92
N THR A 119 27.27 -2.32 -7.35
CA THR A 119 27.35 -3.57 -8.11
C THR A 119 25.99 -3.96 -8.70
N VAL A 120 24.92 -3.85 -7.92
CA VAL A 120 23.57 -4.14 -8.42
C VAL A 120 23.16 -3.09 -9.47
N LYS A 121 23.43 -1.80 -9.26
CA LYS A 121 23.11 -0.74 -10.22
C LYS A 121 23.83 -0.91 -11.55
N ASP A 122 25.08 -1.37 -11.56
CA ASP A 122 25.84 -1.58 -12.80
C ASP A 122 25.46 -2.88 -13.53
N ASN A 123 25.11 -3.94 -12.79
CA ASN A 123 24.76 -5.23 -13.38
C ASN A 123 23.28 -5.32 -13.82
N LEU A 124 22.38 -4.65 -13.10
CA LEU A 124 20.94 -4.74 -13.35
C LEU A 124 20.54 -4.37 -14.80
N PRO A 125 21.04 -3.26 -15.41
CA PRO A 125 20.75 -2.96 -16.81
C PRO A 125 21.16 -4.06 -17.77
N ILE A 126 22.29 -4.72 -17.52
CA ILE A 126 22.83 -5.81 -18.35
C ILE A 126 21.89 -7.02 -18.29
N GLN A 127 21.34 -7.33 -17.12
CA GLN A 127 20.40 -8.44 -16.98
C GLN A 127 19.02 -8.11 -17.55
N ILE A 128 18.55 -6.86 -17.43
CA ILE A 128 17.29 -6.40 -18.04
C ILE A 128 17.35 -6.54 -19.56
N GLN A 129 18.46 -6.12 -20.19
CA GLN A 129 18.63 -6.19 -21.65
C GLN A 129 18.59 -7.63 -22.21
N LYS A 130 18.88 -8.65 -21.38
CA LYS A 130 18.74 -10.06 -21.77
C LYS A 130 17.30 -10.55 -21.74
N LEU A 131 16.42 -9.86 -21.01
CA LEU A 131 15.04 -10.27 -20.78
C LEU A 131 14.05 -9.53 -21.67
N THR A 132 14.36 -8.30 -22.05
CA THR A 132 13.48 -7.44 -22.84
C THR A 132 14.28 -6.47 -23.70
N GLU A 133 13.71 -6.11 -24.85
CA GLU A 133 14.22 -5.04 -25.72
C GLU A 133 13.86 -3.65 -25.19
N GLU A 134 12.97 -3.57 -24.20
CA GLU A 134 12.59 -2.31 -23.56
C GLU A 134 13.76 -1.66 -22.84
N LYS A 135 13.85 -0.33 -22.97
CA LYS A 135 14.88 0.47 -22.32
C LYS A 135 14.40 0.92 -20.94
N TYR A 136 15.28 0.75 -19.96
CA TYR A 136 15.09 1.22 -18.60
C TYR A 136 16.26 2.11 -18.20
N GLN A 137 15.97 3.21 -17.52
CA GLN A 137 16.95 4.05 -16.86
C GLN A 137 17.13 3.55 -15.43
N VAL A 138 18.38 3.27 -15.04
CA VAL A 138 18.70 2.75 -13.70
C VAL A 138 19.64 3.72 -13.01
N GLU A 139 19.18 4.27 -11.89
CA GLU A 139 19.89 5.21 -11.05
C GLU A 139 19.99 4.66 -9.63
N GLN A 140 21.06 4.99 -8.91
CA GLN A 140 21.15 4.71 -7.48
C GLN A 140 20.94 5.99 -6.67
N CYS A 141 20.31 5.84 -5.52
CA CYS A 141 20.18 6.90 -4.54
C CYS A 141 20.73 6.38 -3.20
N VAL A 142 21.96 6.78 -2.90
CA VAL A 142 22.72 6.35 -1.70
C VAL A 142 22.00 6.82 -0.43
N ASP A 143 21.52 8.07 -0.41
CA ASP A 143 20.79 8.66 0.72
C ASP A 143 19.47 7.93 1.03
N GLU A 144 18.86 7.31 0.02
CA GLU A 144 17.63 6.53 0.14
C GLU A 144 17.87 5.02 0.22
N ALA A 145 19.14 4.58 0.22
CA ALA A 145 19.56 3.18 0.19
C ALA A 145 18.80 2.36 -0.86
N SER A 146 18.65 2.91 -2.07
CA SER A 146 17.75 2.36 -3.08
C SER A 146 18.26 2.52 -4.51
N ILE A 147 17.73 1.66 -5.38
CA ILE A 147 17.90 1.74 -6.83
C ILE A 147 16.56 2.17 -7.44
N ILE A 148 16.60 3.20 -8.27
CA ILE A 148 15.43 3.75 -8.95
C ILE A 148 15.50 3.31 -10.42
N ILE A 149 14.46 2.63 -10.87
CA ILE A 149 14.34 2.12 -12.23
C ILE A 149 13.17 2.83 -12.89
N ARG A 150 13.39 3.48 -14.03
CA ARG A 150 12.35 4.16 -14.81
C ARG A 150 12.22 3.54 -16.18
N ASN A 151 11.00 3.23 -16.62
CA ASN A 151 10.78 2.86 -18.03
C ASN A 151 10.92 4.10 -18.93
N THR A 152 11.21 3.91 -20.22
CA THR A 152 11.27 5.02 -21.19
C THR A 152 9.96 5.28 -21.92
N LYS A 153 8.90 4.53 -21.61
CA LYS A 153 7.57 4.72 -22.18
C LYS A 153 6.79 5.73 -21.33
N GLU A 154 5.89 6.48 -21.96
CA GLU A 154 4.93 7.32 -21.24
C GLU A 154 3.64 6.53 -20.95
N PRO A 155 3.09 6.62 -19.72
CA PRO A 155 3.63 7.33 -18.57
C PRO A 155 4.85 6.62 -17.94
N THR A 156 5.74 7.41 -17.36
CA THR A 156 6.98 6.90 -16.73
C THR A 156 6.69 6.27 -15.37
N LEU A 157 6.72 4.95 -15.32
CA LEU A 157 6.70 4.16 -14.09
C LEU A 157 8.07 4.23 -13.41
N THR A 158 8.05 4.49 -12.11
CA THR A 158 9.25 4.55 -11.25
C THR A 158 9.21 3.41 -10.26
N LEU A 159 10.13 2.46 -10.37
CA LEU A 159 10.27 1.33 -9.46
C LEU A 159 11.44 1.56 -8.51
N LYS A 160 11.14 1.74 -7.22
CA LYS A 160 12.14 1.85 -6.16
C LYS A 160 12.45 0.47 -5.57
N VAL A 161 13.71 0.07 -5.61
CA VAL A 161 14.21 -1.15 -4.95
C VAL A 161 15.00 -0.73 -3.73
N ALA A 162 14.41 -0.85 -2.54
CA ALA A 162 15.06 -0.52 -1.28
C ALA A 162 15.87 -1.71 -0.72
N MET A 163 17.02 -1.46 -0.11
CA MET A 163 17.84 -2.50 0.52
C MET A 163 17.57 -2.61 2.03
N LYS A 164 17.79 -3.81 2.60
CA LYS A 164 17.54 -4.12 4.03
C LYS A 164 18.75 -3.82 4.92
N ASP A 165 18.56 -3.04 6.00
CA ASP A 165 19.45 -2.82 7.17
C ASP A 165 20.97 -2.66 6.92
N PRO A 166 21.49 -1.45 6.65
CA PRO A 166 22.86 -1.21 6.23
C PRO A 166 23.84 -1.04 7.40
N PRO A 167 25.16 -1.20 7.18
CA PRO A 167 26.17 -0.64 8.07
C PRO A 167 26.30 0.89 7.83
N ASP A 168 27.11 1.54 8.66
CA ASP A 168 27.26 3.00 8.93
C ASP A 168 27.43 3.98 7.72
N LEU A 169 27.19 3.56 6.48
CA LEU A 169 27.30 4.37 5.25
C LEU A 169 25.97 4.62 4.51
N LEU A 170 24.93 3.81 4.70
CA LEU A 170 23.59 4.08 4.14
C LEU A 170 22.63 4.47 5.27
N ASP A 171 21.61 5.27 4.95
CA ASP A 171 20.66 5.75 5.97
C ASP A 171 19.89 4.58 6.61
N ARG A 172 20.26 4.27 7.86
CA ARG A 172 19.64 3.23 8.68
C ARG A 172 18.12 3.38 8.78
N GLN A 173 17.62 4.61 8.87
CA GLN A 173 16.19 4.88 8.98
C GLN A 173 15.45 4.47 7.70
N LYS A 174 16.03 4.71 6.52
CA LYS A 174 15.42 4.35 5.24
C LYS A 174 15.27 2.84 5.09
N CYS A 175 16.26 2.10 5.54
CA CYS A 175 16.22 0.65 5.49
C CYS A 175 15.29 0.03 6.54
N LEU A 176 15.19 0.65 7.72
CA LEU A 176 14.14 0.31 8.69
C LEU A 176 12.74 0.57 8.13
N ASN A 177 12.55 1.66 7.38
CA ASN A 177 11.28 1.95 6.71
C ASN A 177 10.96 0.90 5.63
N ALA A 178 11.96 0.42 4.86
CA ALA A 178 11.76 -0.66 3.90
C ALA A 178 11.33 -1.98 4.59
N LEU A 179 11.91 -2.28 5.75
CA LEU A 179 11.51 -3.42 6.58
C LEU A 179 10.10 -3.25 7.17
N ALA A 180 9.75 -2.04 7.61
CA ALA A 180 8.40 -1.73 8.07
C ALA A 180 7.39 -1.92 6.92
N SER A 181 7.67 -1.40 5.72
CA SER A 181 6.84 -1.61 4.53
C SER A 181 6.67 -3.09 4.17
N LEU A 182 7.70 -3.91 4.37
CA LEU A 182 7.59 -5.36 4.20
C LEU A 182 6.66 -6.00 5.24
N ARG A 183 6.75 -5.61 6.51
CA ARG A 183 5.82 -6.05 7.56
C ARG A 183 4.39 -5.61 7.26
N HIS A 184 4.20 -4.35 6.84
CA HIS A 184 2.90 -3.82 6.43
C HIS A 184 2.28 -4.62 5.28
N ALA A 185 3.07 -4.96 4.25
CA ALA A 185 2.61 -5.78 3.13
C ALA A 185 2.15 -7.18 3.60
N LYS A 186 2.93 -7.85 4.47
CA LYS A 186 2.57 -9.15 5.03
C LYS A 186 1.30 -9.07 5.88
N TRP A 187 1.22 -8.08 6.76
CA TRP A 187 0.03 -7.83 7.58
C TRP A 187 -1.20 -7.57 6.70
N PHE A 188 -1.05 -6.74 5.66
CA PHE A 188 -2.14 -6.39 4.76
C PHE A 188 -2.70 -7.63 4.06
N GLN A 189 -1.82 -8.50 3.56
CA GLN A 189 -2.22 -9.76 2.94
C GLN A 189 -2.97 -10.68 3.91
N ALA A 190 -2.52 -10.75 5.16
CA ALA A 190 -3.14 -11.59 6.18
C ALA A 190 -4.45 -11.04 6.76
N ARG A 191 -4.61 -9.71 6.80
CA ARG A 191 -5.68 -9.04 7.59
C ARG A 191 -6.67 -8.25 6.76
N ALA A 192 -6.21 -7.50 5.77
CA ALA A 192 -7.05 -6.59 5.00
C ALA A 192 -7.51 -7.18 3.66
N ASN A 193 -6.68 -7.98 2.98
CA ASN A 193 -6.96 -8.46 1.62
C ASN A 193 -8.21 -9.37 1.56
N GLY A 194 -8.37 -10.26 2.54
CA GLY A 194 -9.54 -11.16 2.63
C GLY A 194 -10.80 -10.50 3.20
N LEU A 195 -10.71 -9.26 3.71
CA LEU A 195 -11.83 -8.58 4.34
C LEU A 195 -12.74 -7.97 3.27
N LYS A 196 -14.00 -8.43 3.21
CA LYS A 196 -14.97 -8.00 2.19
C LYS A 196 -15.06 -6.48 2.12
N SER A 197 -14.96 -5.95 0.89
CA SER A 197 -14.99 -4.53 0.55
C SER A 197 -13.83 -3.67 1.07
N CYS A 198 -12.91 -4.19 1.89
CA CYS A 198 -11.82 -3.41 2.47
C CYS A 198 -10.90 -2.80 1.40
N VAL A 199 -10.44 -3.61 0.44
CA VAL A 199 -9.56 -3.15 -0.66
C VAL A 199 -10.25 -2.11 -1.54
N ILE A 200 -11.54 -2.30 -1.84
CA ILE A 200 -12.34 -1.35 -2.63
C ILE A 200 -12.44 -0.01 -1.90
N VAL A 201 -12.81 -0.05 -0.62
CA VAL A 201 -12.95 1.15 0.22
C VAL A 201 -11.61 1.86 0.40
N LEU A 202 -10.51 1.12 0.54
CA LEU A 202 -9.18 1.71 0.62
C LEU A 202 -8.80 2.49 -0.65
N ARG A 203 -9.08 1.95 -1.84
CA ARG A 203 -8.84 2.70 -3.09
C ARG A 203 -9.67 3.98 -3.15
N ILE A 204 -10.93 3.93 -2.75
CA ILE A 204 -11.82 5.11 -2.67
C ILE A 204 -11.29 6.15 -1.68
N LEU A 205 -10.84 5.72 -0.51
CA LEU A 205 -10.31 6.62 0.49
C LEU A 205 -8.92 7.17 0.11
N ARG A 206 -8.10 6.41 -0.61
CA ARG A 206 -6.85 6.90 -1.21
C ARG A 206 -7.14 8.02 -2.21
N ASP A 207 -8.11 7.82 -3.09
CA ASP A 207 -8.59 8.87 -4.01
C ASP A 207 -9.13 10.08 -3.24
N LEU A 208 -9.88 9.89 -2.16
CA LEU A 208 -10.31 11.00 -1.28
C LEU A 208 -9.13 11.76 -0.68
N CYS A 209 -8.09 11.06 -0.21
CA CYS A 209 -6.87 11.68 0.32
C CYS A 209 -6.09 12.47 -0.75
N ASN A 210 -6.17 12.06 -2.01
CA ASN A 210 -5.55 12.77 -3.12
C ASN A 210 -6.31 14.05 -3.49
N ARG A 211 -7.66 14.01 -3.45
CA ARG A 211 -8.51 15.14 -3.86
C ARG A 211 -8.74 16.17 -2.76
N VAL A 212 -8.80 15.73 -1.50
CA VAL A 212 -9.16 16.58 -0.36
C VAL A 212 -7.94 16.71 0.58
N PRO A 213 -7.23 17.87 0.58
CA PRO A 213 -5.99 18.04 1.34
C PRO A 213 -6.11 17.77 2.84
N THR A 214 -7.28 18.02 3.43
CA THR A 214 -7.57 17.68 4.84
C THR A 214 -7.30 16.21 5.16
N TRP A 215 -7.52 15.31 4.21
CA TRP A 215 -7.36 13.86 4.39
C TRP A 215 -5.95 13.35 4.05
N ALA A 216 -5.13 14.17 3.39
CA ALA A 216 -3.78 13.78 2.97
C ALA A 216 -2.91 13.20 4.11
N PRO A 217 -2.97 13.69 5.37
CA PRO A 217 -2.20 13.11 6.47
C PRO A 217 -2.54 11.66 6.79
N LEU A 218 -3.69 11.11 6.38
CA LEU A 218 -4.01 9.69 6.56
C LEU A 218 -3.40 8.79 5.48
N LYS A 219 -3.02 9.34 4.32
CA LYS A 219 -2.61 8.57 3.15
C LYS A 219 -1.48 7.59 3.49
N GLY A 220 -1.68 6.32 3.16
CA GLY A 220 -0.73 5.25 3.44
C GLY A 220 -1.15 4.39 4.63
N TRP A 221 -0.19 4.08 5.50
CA TRP A 221 -0.35 3.07 6.56
C TRP A 221 -1.49 3.34 7.55
N PRO A 222 -1.69 4.57 8.07
CA PRO A 222 -2.79 4.83 9.00
C PRO A 222 -4.17 4.59 8.38
N LEU A 223 -4.36 4.94 7.11
CA LEU A 223 -5.61 4.68 6.40
C LEU A 223 -5.91 3.19 6.27
N GLU A 224 -4.88 2.37 5.99
CA GLU A 224 -4.99 0.92 5.92
C GLU A 224 -5.44 0.32 7.26
N LEU A 225 -4.81 0.73 8.36
CA LEU A 225 -5.17 0.29 9.71
C LEU A 225 -6.58 0.72 10.12
N ILE A 226 -6.96 1.98 9.88
CA ILE A 226 -8.29 2.49 10.22
C ILE A 226 -9.36 1.76 9.41
N CYS A 227 -9.12 1.52 8.13
CA CYS A 227 -10.07 0.82 7.27
C CYS A 227 -10.26 -0.64 7.71
N GLU A 228 -9.18 -1.38 7.96
CA GLU A 228 -9.26 -2.76 8.44
C GLU A 228 -9.94 -2.84 9.81
N LYS A 229 -9.53 -2.02 10.79
CA LYS A 229 -10.11 -2.06 12.14
C LYS A 229 -11.58 -1.67 12.13
N SER A 230 -11.94 -0.62 11.39
CA SER A 230 -13.34 -0.18 11.31
C SER A 230 -14.19 -1.27 10.66
N ILE A 231 -13.82 -1.81 9.50
CA ILE A 231 -14.62 -2.84 8.82
C ILE A 231 -14.59 -4.18 9.58
N GLY A 232 -13.41 -4.60 10.02
CA GLY A 232 -13.13 -5.90 10.63
C GLY A 232 -13.74 -6.10 12.02
N THR A 233 -14.12 -5.01 12.71
CA THR A 233 -14.90 -5.09 13.95
C THR A 233 -16.39 -5.33 13.72
N CYS A 234 -16.86 -5.39 12.47
CA CYS A 234 -18.24 -5.75 12.17
C CYS A 234 -18.43 -7.27 12.27
N ASN A 235 -19.54 -7.71 12.84
CA ASN A 235 -19.89 -9.13 13.00
C ASN A 235 -20.46 -9.77 11.72
N ARG A 236 -20.48 -9.04 10.60
CA ARG A 236 -20.95 -9.54 9.30
C ARG A 236 -20.19 -8.88 8.14
N PRO A 237 -20.13 -9.53 6.97
CA PRO A 237 -19.59 -8.91 5.77
C PRO A 237 -20.41 -7.68 5.35
N LEU A 238 -19.73 -6.62 4.93
CA LEU A 238 -20.36 -5.35 4.52
C LEU A 238 -20.35 -5.19 2.99
N GLY A 239 -21.35 -4.48 2.46
CA GLY A 239 -21.28 -3.92 1.11
C GLY A 239 -20.28 -2.76 1.04
N ALA A 240 -19.90 -2.31 -0.15
CA ALA A 240 -18.88 -1.26 -0.31
C ALA A 240 -19.33 0.11 0.26
N GLY A 241 -20.59 0.49 0.05
CA GLY A 241 -21.18 1.71 0.60
C GLY A 241 -21.33 1.66 2.11
N GLU A 242 -21.76 0.53 2.65
CA GLU A 242 -21.84 0.34 4.11
C GLU A 242 -20.46 0.29 4.76
N ALA A 243 -19.48 -0.38 4.14
CA ALA A 243 -18.10 -0.41 4.61
C ALA A 243 -17.47 0.99 4.63
N LEU A 244 -17.62 1.77 3.54
CA LEU A 244 -17.15 3.16 3.50
C LEU A 244 -17.79 4.01 4.60
N ARG A 245 -19.11 3.89 4.79
CA ARG A 245 -19.82 4.58 5.87
C ARG A 245 -19.25 4.21 7.24
N ARG A 246 -18.94 2.94 7.49
CA ARG A 246 -18.37 2.48 8.76
C ARG A 246 -17.00 3.09 9.04
N VAL A 247 -16.16 3.27 8.00
CA VAL A 247 -14.90 4.01 8.13
C VAL A 247 -15.17 5.47 8.53
N MET A 248 -16.15 6.12 7.89
CA MET A 248 -16.55 7.49 8.21
C MET A 248 -17.07 7.61 9.65
N GLU A 249 -17.87 6.65 10.13
CA GLU A 249 -18.35 6.56 11.51
C GLU A 249 -17.19 6.44 12.50
N CYS A 250 -16.22 5.58 12.21
CA CYS A 250 -15.02 5.41 13.03
C CYS A 250 -14.26 6.72 13.18
N LEU A 251 -13.97 7.42 12.07
CA LEU A 251 -13.29 8.71 12.09
C LEU A 251 -14.10 9.82 12.76
N ALA A 252 -15.41 9.88 12.47
CA ALA A 252 -16.33 10.87 13.02
C ALA A 252 -16.55 10.73 14.54
N SER A 253 -16.34 9.51 15.08
CA SER A 253 -16.41 9.26 16.52
C SER A 253 -15.32 9.96 17.34
N GLY A 254 -14.30 10.52 16.66
CA GLY A 254 -13.17 11.17 17.31
C GLY A 254 -12.05 10.22 17.70
N ILE A 255 -11.94 9.04 17.07
CA ILE A 255 -10.87 8.07 17.36
C ILE A 255 -9.45 8.65 17.23
N LEU A 256 -9.28 9.70 16.41
CA LEU A 256 -8.00 10.39 16.19
C LEU A 256 -7.71 11.46 17.25
N LEU A 257 -8.72 11.93 18.01
CA LEU A 257 -8.59 13.08 18.90
C LEU A 257 -7.77 12.75 20.16
N PRO A 258 -7.15 13.76 20.80
CA PRO A 258 -6.46 13.58 22.08
C PRO A 258 -7.36 12.93 23.14
N GLY A 259 -6.79 12.04 23.95
CA GLY A 259 -7.53 11.26 24.96
C GLY A 259 -8.25 10.02 24.39
N GLY A 260 -8.25 9.82 23.07
CA GLY A 260 -8.65 8.56 22.44
C GLY A 260 -7.59 7.45 22.59
N PRO A 261 -7.90 6.23 22.15
CA PRO A 261 -6.99 5.08 22.26
C PRO A 261 -5.77 5.15 21.32
N GLY A 262 -5.73 6.12 20.39
CA GLY A 262 -4.71 6.20 19.33
C GLY A 262 -4.87 5.09 18.28
N LEU A 263 -3.93 5.02 17.34
CA LEU A 263 -3.91 3.99 16.30
C LEU A 263 -2.68 3.11 16.48
N HIS A 264 -2.83 2.04 17.26
CA HIS A 264 -1.74 1.12 17.51
C HIS A 264 -1.28 0.40 16.23
N ASP A 265 0.02 0.47 15.96
CA ASP A 265 0.70 -0.21 14.87
C ASP A 265 0.98 -1.69 15.23
N PRO A 266 0.32 -2.66 14.58
CA PRO A 266 0.52 -4.09 14.84
C PRO A 266 1.81 -4.65 14.23
N CYS A 267 2.54 -3.87 13.43
CA CYS A 267 3.77 -4.28 12.78
C CYS A 267 5.02 -3.83 13.55
N GLU A 268 4.87 -3.07 14.62
CA GLU A 268 5.96 -2.67 15.50
C GLU A 268 5.95 -3.48 16.80
N ARG A 269 7.15 -3.79 17.30
CA ARG A 269 7.32 -4.57 18.53
C ARG A 269 6.89 -3.76 19.75
N ASP A 270 7.32 -2.51 19.79
CA ASP A 270 7.02 -1.60 20.89
C ASP A 270 5.68 -0.90 20.63
N PRO A 271 4.93 -0.53 21.69
CA PRO A 271 3.66 0.18 21.55
C PRO A 271 3.82 1.50 20.77
N THR A 272 3.50 1.45 19.48
CA THR A 272 3.69 2.56 18.54
C THR A 272 2.35 3.08 18.06
N ASP A 273 2.16 4.40 18.11
CA ASP A 273 1.02 5.08 17.49
C ASP A 273 1.36 5.48 16.05
N ALA A 274 0.66 4.88 15.09
CA ALA A 274 0.82 5.15 13.66
C ALA A 274 0.41 6.59 13.28
N LEU A 275 -0.21 7.35 14.18
CA LEU A 275 -0.61 8.75 14.00
C LEU A 275 0.28 9.75 14.76
N SER A 276 1.43 9.32 15.28
CA SER A 276 2.33 10.14 16.08
C SER A 276 2.85 11.39 15.35
N TYR A 277 3.01 11.33 14.03
CA TYR A 277 3.44 12.46 13.20
C TYR A 277 2.35 13.51 12.95
N MET A 278 1.09 13.19 13.26
CA MET A 278 -0.05 14.04 12.92
C MET A 278 -0.36 15.02 14.05
N THR A 279 -0.48 16.30 13.69
CA THR A 279 -0.81 17.38 14.63
C THR A 279 -2.24 17.26 15.15
N ILE A 280 -2.52 17.86 16.31
CA ILE A 280 -3.86 17.90 16.89
C ILE A 280 -4.85 18.58 15.94
N GLN A 281 -4.44 19.68 15.28
CA GLN A 281 -5.30 20.38 14.32
C GLN A 281 -5.66 19.50 13.13
N GLN A 282 -4.69 18.77 12.54
CA GLN A 282 -4.98 17.84 11.46
C GLN A 282 -5.96 16.74 11.89
N LYS A 283 -5.81 16.21 13.11
CA LYS A 283 -6.73 15.21 13.69
C LYS A 283 -8.14 15.78 13.81
N GLU A 284 -8.29 17.01 14.29
CA GLU A 284 -9.57 17.72 14.39
C GLU A 284 -10.22 17.96 13.03
N ASP A 285 -9.45 18.47 12.06
CA ASP A 285 -9.93 18.77 10.72
C ASP A 285 -10.43 17.50 10.01
N ILE A 286 -9.71 16.38 10.13
CA ILE A 286 -10.11 15.08 9.60
C ILE A 286 -11.40 14.60 10.28
N THR A 287 -11.47 14.65 11.61
CA THR A 287 -12.67 14.25 12.35
C THR A 287 -13.88 15.09 11.94
N HIS A 288 -13.74 16.41 11.83
CA HIS A 288 -14.80 17.30 11.38
C HIS A 288 -15.23 17.00 9.93
N SER A 289 -14.27 16.79 9.03
CA SER A 289 -14.53 16.42 7.64
C SER A 289 -15.28 15.08 7.53
N ALA A 290 -14.87 14.07 8.32
CA ALA A 290 -15.55 12.78 8.40
C ALA A 290 -16.97 12.89 8.96
N GLN A 291 -17.20 13.72 9.99
CA GLN A 291 -18.54 14.00 10.53
C GLN A 291 -19.46 14.63 9.47
N HIS A 292 -18.93 15.49 8.61
CA HIS A 292 -19.69 16.05 7.50
C HIS A 292 -19.99 14.99 6.42
N ALA A 293 -18.98 14.25 5.97
CA ALA A 293 -19.12 13.19 4.98
C ALA A 293 -20.11 12.09 5.41
N LEU A 294 -20.10 11.74 6.70
CA LEU A 294 -21.05 10.78 7.28
C LEU A 294 -22.49 11.29 7.18
N ARG A 295 -22.75 12.56 7.49
CA ARG A 295 -24.08 13.17 7.37
C ARG A 295 -24.54 13.22 5.92
N LEU A 296 -23.67 13.65 4.98
CA LEU A 296 -23.97 13.61 3.55
C LEU A 296 -24.39 12.21 3.11
N SER A 297 -23.62 11.19 3.49
CA SER A 297 -23.96 9.79 3.21
C SER A 297 -25.31 9.40 3.82
N ALA A 298 -25.56 9.76 5.10
CA ALA A 298 -26.84 9.50 5.79
C ALA A 298 -28.04 10.18 5.12
N PHE A 299 -27.86 11.31 4.46
CA PHE A 299 -28.89 11.99 3.69
C PHE A 299 -28.89 11.66 2.19
N GLY A 300 -28.16 10.62 1.77
CA GLY A 300 -28.19 10.09 0.40
C GLY A 300 -27.39 10.93 -0.60
N GLN A 301 -26.47 11.74 -0.09
CA GLN A 301 -25.60 12.64 -0.84
C GLN A 301 -24.15 12.12 -0.90
N ILE A 302 -23.96 10.80 -0.87
CA ILE A 302 -22.63 10.16 -0.95
C ILE A 302 -21.85 10.55 -2.21
N TYR A 303 -22.54 10.83 -3.32
CA TYR A 303 -21.94 11.32 -4.56
C TYR A 303 -21.13 12.61 -4.36
N LYS A 304 -21.52 13.48 -3.40
CA LYS A 304 -20.75 14.67 -3.04
C LYS A 304 -19.44 14.32 -2.34
N VAL A 305 -19.44 13.29 -1.49
CA VAL A 305 -18.23 12.79 -0.82
C VAL A 305 -17.25 12.17 -1.83
N LEU A 306 -17.80 11.48 -2.84
CA LEU A 306 -17.04 10.83 -3.90
C LEU A 306 -16.65 11.79 -5.04
N GLU A 307 -17.09 13.05 -4.99
CA GLU A 307 -16.95 14.06 -6.05
C GLU A 307 -17.30 13.50 -7.42
N MET A 308 -18.55 13.04 -7.54
CA MET A 308 -19.13 12.54 -8.78
C MET A 308 -20.58 13.02 -8.90
N ASP A 309 -21.13 12.94 -10.11
CA ASP A 309 -22.54 13.21 -10.31
C ASP A 309 -23.43 12.15 -9.65
N PRO A 310 -24.63 12.53 -9.18
CA PRO A 310 -25.59 11.57 -8.67
C PRO A 310 -25.99 10.58 -9.77
N LEU A 311 -25.96 9.29 -9.47
CA LEU A 311 -26.38 8.26 -10.40
C LEU A 311 -27.91 8.30 -10.61
N PRO A 312 -28.41 7.87 -11.79
CA PRO A 312 -29.85 7.76 -12.03
C PRO A 312 -30.54 6.90 -10.97
N SER A 313 -31.58 7.46 -10.33
CA SER A 313 -32.33 6.74 -9.30
C SER A 313 -33.08 5.57 -9.94
N SER A 314 -32.83 4.35 -9.45
CA SER A 314 -33.58 3.16 -9.88
C SER A 314 -35.00 3.08 -9.27
N LYS A 315 -35.42 4.10 -8.51
CA LYS A 315 -36.77 4.17 -7.96
C LYS A 315 -37.59 5.18 -8.76
N PRO A 316 -38.78 4.81 -9.27
CA PRO A 316 -39.74 5.83 -9.68
C PRO A 316 -40.03 6.72 -8.46
N PHE A 317 -40.08 8.04 -8.67
CA PHE A 317 -40.58 8.99 -7.68
C PHE A 317 -41.98 8.54 -7.25
N GLN A 318 -42.11 7.85 -6.12
CA GLN A 318 -43.39 7.83 -5.42
C GLN A 318 -43.58 9.24 -4.86
N LYS A 319 -44.25 10.10 -5.64
CA LYS A 319 -44.94 11.25 -5.08
C LYS A 319 -45.83 10.68 -3.98
N TYR A 320 -45.47 10.90 -2.72
CA TYR A 320 -46.43 10.79 -1.64
C TYR A 320 -47.48 11.87 -1.92
N SER A 321 -48.55 11.48 -2.61
CA SER A 321 -49.80 12.22 -2.62
C SER A 321 -50.35 12.12 -1.21
N TRP A 322 -50.21 13.18 -0.42
CA TRP A 322 -51.05 13.35 0.75
C TRP A 322 -52.49 13.50 0.25
N SER A 323 -53.23 12.39 0.21
CA SER A 323 -54.67 12.44 0.02
C SER A 323 -55.27 13.10 1.25
N VAL A 324 -55.81 14.30 1.05
CA VAL A 324 -56.60 15.04 2.04
C VAL A 324 -57.96 14.33 2.19
N THR A 325 -57.97 13.14 2.80
CA THR A 325 -59.20 12.40 3.14
C THR A 325 -59.00 11.57 4.41
N ASP A 326 -58.30 12.14 5.41
CA ASP A 326 -58.36 11.70 6.81
C ASP A 326 -58.88 12.87 7.67
N LYS A 327 -60.00 13.44 7.23
CA LYS A 327 -60.90 14.23 8.05
C LYS A 327 -62.32 13.91 7.61
N GLU A 328 -62.88 12.89 8.24
CA GLU A 328 -64.24 12.87 8.81
C GLU A 328 -64.45 11.57 9.58
#